data_AF-A0A0K8VK58-F1
#
_entry.id   AF-A0A0K8VK58-F1
#
_cell.length_a   1.000
_cell.length_b   1.000
_cell.length_c   1.000
_cell.angle_alpha   90.00
_cell.angle_beta   90.00
_cell.angle_gamma   90.00
#
_symmetry.space_group_name_H-M   'P 1'
#
loop_
_entity.id
_entity.type
_entity.pdbx_description
1 polymer ?
#
loop_
_entity_poly.entity_id
_entity_poly.type
_entity_poly.pdbx_seq_one_letter_code
_entity_poly.pdbx_strand_id
1 'polypeptide(L)'
;MSTQLVNEHGVFLAPAELRNRINNLTKKYRQERKAVGPSGGAPSNWEFYDDIHKIIGSYKSNFTHELADESIENVSVPLDTSMAASSLSNESGPEEAPSTSSAAIKRKRNSDEDYLELAKKEQKMMEAYFNKSLENEEKALKLMEQTNAVLMAMLNKHI
;
A
#
# COMPACT_ATOMS: atom_id res chain seq x y z
N MET A 1 14.59 22.70 -9.14
CA MET A 1 15.80 22.48 -8.31
C MET A 1 15.71 21.08 -7.72
N SER A 2 16.72 20.23 -7.89
CA SER A 2 16.71 18.87 -7.32
C SER A 2 17.06 18.93 -5.84
N THR A 3 16.17 18.48 -4.98
CA THR A 3 16.40 18.33 -3.54
C THR A 3 17.37 17.17 -3.29
N GLN A 4 18.61 17.48 -2.95
CA GLN A 4 19.59 16.47 -2.55
C GLN A 4 19.43 16.16 -1.07
N LEU A 5 19.24 14.89 -0.72
CA LEU A 5 19.22 14.44 0.66
C LEU A 5 20.66 14.21 1.11
N VAL A 6 21.11 14.97 2.10
CA VAL A 6 22.45 14.87 2.67
C VAL A 6 22.38 13.92 3.86
N ASN A 7 23.00 12.74 3.73
CA ASN A 7 23.16 11.81 4.85
C ASN A 7 24.42 12.19 5.67
N GLU A 8 24.41 11.87 6.96
CA GLU A 8 25.50 12.18 7.93
C GLU A 8 26.88 11.65 7.51
N HIS A 9 26.93 10.66 6.61
CA HIS A 9 28.16 10.11 6.04
C HIS A 9 28.71 10.87 4.81
N GLY A 10 28.17 12.04 4.48
CA GLY A 10 28.65 12.89 3.37
C GLY A 10 28.38 12.33 1.97
N VAL A 11 27.53 11.31 1.84
CA VAL A 11 27.19 10.69 0.55
C VAL A 11 26.01 11.43 -0.08
N PHE A 12 26.30 12.21 -1.13
CA PHE A 12 25.29 12.89 -1.94
C PHE A 12 24.75 11.94 -3.01
N LEU A 13 23.48 11.56 -2.91
CA LEU A 13 22.77 10.81 -3.95
C LEU A 13 21.61 11.64 -4.49
N ALA A 14 21.44 11.65 -5.81
CA ALA A 14 20.21 12.19 -6.40
C ALA A 14 19.02 11.32 -5.96
N PRO A 15 17.82 11.88 -5.70
CA PRO A 15 16.66 11.09 -5.27
C PRO A 15 16.30 9.93 -6.22
N ALA A 16 16.46 10.13 -7.53
CA ALA A 16 16.28 9.09 -8.54
C ALA A 16 17.31 7.95 -8.41
N GLU A 17 18.56 8.28 -8.10
CA GLU A 17 19.62 7.29 -7.89
C GLU A 17 19.40 6.50 -6.60
N LEU A 18 18.99 7.16 -5.51
CA LEU A 18 18.61 6.52 -4.26
C LEU A 18 17.45 5.53 -4.49
N ARG A 19 16.40 5.94 -5.21
CA ARG A 19 15.27 5.07 -5.59
C ARG A 19 15.74 3.87 -6.43
N ASN A 20 16.62 4.09 -7.41
CA ASN A 20 17.17 3.01 -8.24
C ASN A 20 18.02 2.03 -7.43
N ARG A 21 18.88 2.51 -6.51
CA ARG A 21 19.68 1.66 -5.62
C ARG A 21 18.78 0.81 -4.70
N ILE A 22 17.74 1.40 -4.10
CA ILE A 22 16.75 0.69 -3.27
C ILE A 22 16.02 -0.38 -4.09
N ASN A 23 15.56 -0.04 -5.30
CA ASN A 23 14.88 -0.97 -6.20
C ASN A 23 15.78 -2.16 -6.58
N ASN A 24 17.05 -1.90 -6.91
CA ASN A 24 18.01 -2.93 -7.30
C ASN A 24 18.35 -3.88 -6.14
N LEU A 25 18.62 -3.34 -4.93
CA LEU A 25 18.84 -4.14 -3.72
C LEU A 25 17.61 -4.99 -3.38
N THR A 26 16.41 -4.41 -3.49
CA THR A 26 15.14 -5.10 -3.25
C THR A 26 14.89 -6.23 -4.26
N LYS A 27 15.17 -5.99 -5.56
CA LYS A 27 15.06 -7.02 -6.61
C LYS A 27 16.01 -8.19 -6.34
N LYS A 28 17.29 -7.91 -6.04
CA LYS A 28 18.28 -8.96 -5.72
C LYS A 28 17.91 -9.73 -4.46
N TYR A 29 17.54 -9.04 -3.38
CA TYR A 29 17.07 -9.69 -2.15
C TYR A 29 15.89 -10.63 -2.38
N ARG A 30 14.93 -10.26 -3.24
CA ARG A 30 13.80 -11.14 -3.59
C ARG A 30 14.21 -12.37 -4.40
N GLN A 31 15.28 -12.30 -5.20
CA GLN A 31 15.85 -13.46 -5.88
C GLN A 31 16.53 -14.41 -4.89
N GLU A 32 17.41 -13.88 -4.04
CA GLU A 32 18.09 -14.64 -2.97
C GLU A 32 17.06 -15.28 -2.00
N ARG A 33 16.00 -14.54 -1.62
CA ARG A 33 14.90 -15.06 -0.79
C ARG A 33 14.18 -16.26 -1.39
N LYS A 34 14.05 -16.31 -2.73
CA LYS A 34 13.45 -17.46 -3.43
C LYS A 34 14.40 -18.67 -3.39
N ALA A 35 15.71 -18.45 -3.50
CA ALA A 35 16.72 -19.50 -3.40
C ALA A 35 16.85 -20.09 -1.98
N VAL A 36 16.90 -19.23 -0.95
CA VAL A 36 16.93 -19.64 0.47
C VAL A 36 15.61 -20.30 0.89
N GLY A 37 14.48 -19.88 0.32
CA GLY A 37 13.16 -20.45 0.59
C GLY A 37 12.60 -20.17 1.99
N PRO A 38 11.40 -20.71 2.31
CA PRO A 38 10.73 -20.48 3.59
C PRO A 38 11.21 -21.38 4.73
N SER A 39 11.83 -22.53 4.43
CA SER A 39 12.21 -23.56 5.41
C SER A 39 13.69 -23.54 5.80
N GLY A 40 14.44 -22.49 5.44
CA GLY A 40 15.89 -22.44 5.66
C GLY A 40 16.65 -23.40 4.75
N GLY A 41 16.48 -23.26 3.44
CA GLY A 41 17.34 -23.89 2.44
C GLY A 41 18.75 -23.33 2.46
N ALA A 42 19.54 -23.59 1.41
CA ALA A 42 20.94 -23.16 1.35
C ALA A 42 21.07 -21.65 1.66
N PRO A 43 22.01 -21.23 2.52
CA PRO A 43 22.19 -19.83 2.87
C PRO A 43 22.57 -19.01 1.62
N SER A 44 22.19 -17.74 1.59
CA SER A 44 22.58 -16.86 0.49
C SER A 44 24.08 -16.54 0.58
N ASN A 45 24.79 -16.67 -0.53
CA ASN A 45 26.18 -16.26 -0.66
C ASN A 45 26.34 -14.72 -0.82
N TRP A 46 25.25 -13.96 -0.79
CA TRP A 46 25.30 -12.51 -0.96
C TRP A 46 25.55 -11.81 0.38
N GLU A 47 26.69 -11.13 0.50
CA GLU A 47 27.18 -10.47 1.72
C GLU A 47 26.16 -9.52 2.38
N PHE A 48 25.34 -8.82 1.58
CA PHE A 48 24.32 -7.90 2.09
C PHE A 48 22.96 -8.57 2.39
N TYR A 49 22.83 -9.90 2.20
CA TYR A 49 21.55 -10.58 2.36
C TYR A 49 20.96 -10.38 3.75
N ASP A 50 21.73 -10.64 4.82
CA ASP A 50 21.23 -10.57 6.19
C ASP A 50 20.87 -9.15 6.63
N ASP A 51 21.62 -8.14 6.20
CA ASP A 51 21.32 -6.75 6.52
C ASP A 51 20.07 -6.25 5.78
N ILE A 52 19.94 -6.57 4.48
CA ILE A 52 18.72 -6.30 3.74
C ILE A 52 17.54 -7.15 4.26
N HIS A 53 17.78 -8.33 4.82
CA HIS A 53 16.76 -9.16 5.48
C HIS A 53 16.24 -8.51 6.77
N LYS A 54 17.12 -7.94 7.60
CA LYS A 54 16.71 -7.17 8.79
C LYS A 54 15.83 -5.98 8.39
N ILE A 55 16.19 -5.29 7.32
CA ILE A 55 15.51 -4.08 6.81
C ILE A 55 14.19 -4.40 6.08
N ILE A 56 14.11 -5.48 5.29
CA ILE A 56 12.95 -5.75 4.40
C ILE A 56 12.18 -7.02 4.80
N GLY A 57 12.84 -8.04 5.36
CA GLY A 57 12.22 -9.32 5.72
C GLY A 57 11.27 -9.27 6.92
N SER A 58 11.43 -8.28 7.78
CA SER A 58 10.57 -7.96 8.92
C SER A 58 9.26 -7.25 8.50
N TYR A 59 9.24 -6.54 7.37
CA TYR A 59 8.10 -5.76 6.88
C TYR A 59 7.04 -6.63 6.18
N LYS A 60 6.35 -7.47 6.97
CA LYS A 60 5.21 -8.28 6.50
C LYS A 60 3.86 -7.59 6.74
N SER A 61 3.35 -6.86 5.74
CA SER A 61 1.94 -6.99 5.28
C SER A 61 1.55 -6.03 4.15
N ASN A 62 2.12 -4.81 4.08
CA ASN A 62 1.46 -3.69 3.39
C ASN A 62 2.05 -3.26 2.03
N PHE A 63 3.12 -3.89 1.53
CA PHE A 63 3.81 -3.45 0.29
C PHE A 63 3.84 -4.52 -0.82
N THR A 64 2.85 -5.41 -0.86
CA THR A 64 2.75 -6.47 -1.89
C THR A 64 1.76 -6.16 -3.00
N HIS A 65 1.01 -5.04 -2.94
CA HIS A 65 -0.07 -4.75 -3.89
C HIS A 65 0.33 -3.83 -5.06
N GLU A 66 1.38 -3.01 -4.93
CA GLU A 66 1.59 -1.86 -5.83
C GLU A 66 2.62 -2.07 -6.96
N LEU A 67 3.24 -3.25 -7.09
CA LEU A 67 4.34 -3.50 -8.04
C LEU A 67 4.14 -4.75 -8.92
N ALA A 68 2.88 -5.16 -9.15
CA ALA A 68 2.54 -6.21 -10.11
C ALA A 68 2.34 -5.68 -11.54
N ASP A 69 2.02 -4.38 -11.69
CA ASP A 69 1.53 -3.79 -12.95
C ASP A 69 2.58 -3.00 -13.76
N GLU A 70 3.86 -3.34 -13.64
CA GLU A 70 4.94 -2.79 -14.50
C GLU A 70 5.28 -3.73 -15.67
N SER A 71 4.29 -4.01 -16.52
CA SER A 71 4.47 -4.65 -17.83
C SER A 71 3.61 -3.99 -18.91
N ILE A 72 3.78 -2.67 -19.08
CA ILE A 72 3.19 -1.94 -20.22
C ILE A 72 4.10 -2.15 -21.44
N GLU A 73 3.80 -3.19 -22.23
CA GLU A 73 4.35 -3.29 -23.58
C GLU A 73 3.67 -2.25 -24.48
N ASN A 74 4.47 -1.29 -24.93
CA ASN A 74 3.99 -0.14 -25.67
C ASN A 74 3.83 -0.47 -27.17
N VAL A 75 2.78 -1.21 -27.54
CA VAL A 75 2.45 -1.57 -28.93
C VAL A 75 1.14 -0.91 -29.37
N SER A 76 1.27 0.15 -30.17
CA SER A 76 0.15 0.93 -30.72
C SER A 76 -0.26 0.45 -32.11
N VAL A 77 -1.34 -0.33 -32.22
CA VAL A 77 -2.06 -0.59 -33.49
C VAL A 77 -3.58 -0.71 -33.20
N PRO A 78 -4.50 -0.17 -34.03
CA PRO A 78 -5.93 -0.10 -33.69
C PRO A 78 -6.70 -1.42 -33.80
N LEU A 79 -7.77 -1.48 -33.03
CA LEU A 79 -8.79 -2.54 -32.98
C LEU A 79 -9.56 -2.66 -34.31
N ASP A 80 -9.58 -3.85 -34.92
CA ASP A 80 -10.65 -4.25 -35.84
C ASP A 80 -10.77 -5.78 -36.00
N THR A 81 -11.91 -6.24 -36.54
CA THR A 81 -12.21 -7.63 -36.98
C THR A 81 -12.79 -8.63 -35.96
N SER A 82 -14.13 -8.56 -35.87
CA SER A 82 -15.13 -9.64 -36.03
C SER A 82 -15.21 -10.89 -35.13
N MET A 83 -16.45 -11.30 -34.89
CA MET A 83 -16.83 -12.61 -34.32
C MET A 83 -16.94 -13.66 -35.43
N ALA A 84 -16.31 -14.82 -35.26
CA ALA A 84 -16.70 -16.05 -35.95
C ALA A 84 -16.16 -17.32 -35.26
N ALA A 85 -17.07 -18.27 -34.97
CA ALA A 85 -16.92 -19.74 -35.10
C ALA A 85 -15.69 -20.49 -34.52
N SER A 86 -15.76 -21.77 -34.10
CA SER A 86 -16.87 -22.69 -33.79
C SER A 86 -16.30 -23.90 -33.01
N SER A 87 -17.17 -24.71 -32.42
CA SER A 87 -16.84 -25.92 -31.63
C SER A 87 -16.09 -27.02 -32.41
N LEU A 88 -15.38 -27.89 -31.66
CA LEU A 88 -15.35 -29.38 -31.69
C LEU A 88 -14.11 -29.85 -30.89
N SER A 89 -14.27 -30.39 -29.67
CA SER A 89 -14.53 -31.81 -29.32
C SER A 89 -13.29 -32.71 -29.38
N ASN A 90 -13.02 -33.46 -28.30
CA ASN A 90 -12.52 -34.85 -28.38
C ASN A 90 -12.65 -35.63 -27.05
N GLU A 91 -12.66 -36.96 -27.16
CA GLU A 91 -13.21 -37.95 -26.22
C GLU A 91 -12.46 -39.30 -26.40
N SER A 92 -12.29 -40.24 -25.46
CA SER A 92 -12.74 -40.43 -24.05
C SER A 92 -11.68 -41.21 -23.23
N GLY A 93 -11.90 -41.41 -21.91
CA GLY A 93 -11.52 -42.69 -21.27
C GLY A 93 -10.95 -42.65 -19.82
N PRO A 94 -11.22 -43.64 -18.95
CA PRO A 94 -11.13 -43.48 -17.48
C PRO A 94 -10.09 -44.36 -16.76
N GLU A 95 -9.78 -44.04 -15.48
CA GLU A 95 -9.54 -45.00 -14.37
C GLU A 95 -9.75 -44.31 -12.99
N GLU A 96 -10.13 -45.07 -11.96
CA GLU A 96 -10.53 -44.57 -10.63
C GLU A 96 -9.51 -44.84 -9.49
N ALA A 97 -9.43 -43.87 -8.56
CA ALA A 97 -9.21 -44.06 -7.12
C ALA A 97 -7.82 -44.55 -6.61
N PRO A 98 -7.44 -44.31 -5.32
CA PRO A 98 -8.26 -43.80 -4.21
C PRO A 98 -7.76 -42.51 -3.51
N SER A 99 -8.69 -41.88 -2.81
CA SER A 99 -8.45 -40.76 -1.89
C SER A 99 -7.48 -41.10 -0.75
N THR A 100 -6.56 -40.18 -0.45
CA THR A 100 -6.10 -39.95 0.93
C THR A 100 -6.46 -38.53 1.36
N SER A 101 -7.32 -38.42 2.37
CA SER A 101 -7.86 -37.15 2.84
C SER A 101 -6.89 -36.47 3.82
N SER A 102 -6.22 -35.42 3.35
CA SER A 102 -5.82 -34.32 4.25
C SER A 102 -6.59 -33.06 3.86
N ALA A 103 -7.86 -33.02 4.31
CA ALA A 103 -8.67 -31.81 4.24
C ALA A 103 -8.08 -30.77 5.19
N ALA A 104 -7.07 -30.04 4.73
CA ALA A 104 -6.58 -28.85 5.39
C ALA A 104 -7.75 -27.85 5.46
N ILE A 105 -8.39 -27.76 6.61
CA ILE A 105 -9.50 -26.82 6.88
C ILE A 105 -8.93 -25.40 6.80
N LYS A 106 -8.89 -24.86 5.58
CA LYS A 106 -8.69 -23.45 5.30
C LYS A 106 -9.89 -22.73 5.90
N ARG A 107 -9.75 -22.28 7.16
CA ARG A 107 -10.63 -21.28 7.76
C ARG A 107 -10.54 -20.03 6.89
N LYS A 108 -11.41 -19.95 5.87
CA LYS A 108 -11.65 -18.75 5.08
C LYS A 108 -12.21 -17.72 6.05
N ARG A 109 -11.34 -16.89 6.63
CA ARG A 109 -11.78 -15.68 7.32
C ARG A 109 -12.52 -14.83 6.28
N ASN A 110 -13.65 -14.25 6.67
CA ASN A 110 -14.41 -13.38 5.79
C ASN A 110 -13.63 -12.07 5.62
N SER A 111 -12.75 -12.02 4.61
CA SER A 111 -12.03 -10.81 4.18
C SER A 111 -12.95 -9.59 4.10
N ASP A 112 -14.17 -9.83 3.63
CA ASP A 112 -15.16 -8.82 3.32
C ASP A 112 -15.73 -8.19 4.62
N GLU A 113 -15.72 -8.93 5.73
CA GLU A 113 -16.08 -8.40 7.06
C GLU A 113 -14.94 -7.52 7.61
N ASP A 114 -13.68 -7.95 7.46
CA ASP A 114 -12.50 -7.16 7.88
C ASP A 114 -12.47 -5.80 7.14
N TYR A 115 -12.81 -5.77 5.84
CA TYR A 115 -12.97 -4.53 5.06
C TYR A 115 -14.15 -3.67 5.52
N LEU A 116 -15.29 -4.30 5.86
CA LEU A 116 -16.47 -3.59 6.32
C LEU A 116 -16.26 -2.98 7.71
N GLU A 117 -15.56 -3.66 8.62
CA GLU A 117 -15.14 -3.11 9.90
C GLU A 117 -14.18 -1.92 9.74
N LEU A 118 -13.21 -2.02 8.82
CA LEU A 118 -12.28 -0.94 8.52
C LEU A 118 -13.02 0.31 8.01
N ALA A 119 -13.92 0.16 7.03
CA ALA A 119 -14.71 1.26 6.50
C ALA A 119 -15.59 1.93 7.57
N LYS A 120 -16.28 1.15 8.43
CA LYS A 120 -17.06 1.68 9.57
C LYS A 120 -16.18 2.46 10.55
N LYS A 121 -14.95 1.98 10.81
CA LYS A 121 -13.99 2.64 11.70
C LYS A 121 -13.49 3.96 11.11
N GLU A 122 -13.17 4.00 9.82
CA GLU A 122 -12.76 5.22 9.12
C GLU A 122 -13.89 6.26 9.09
N GLN A 123 -15.12 5.86 8.77
CA GLN A 123 -16.29 6.73 8.82
C GLN A 123 -16.48 7.36 10.21
N LYS A 124 -16.41 6.56 11.28
CA LYS A 124 -16.51 7.05 12.66
C LYS A 124 -15.39 8.01 13.06
N MET A 125 -14.16 7.75 12.59
CA MET A 125 -13.04 8.67 12.80
C MET A 125 -13.27 10.01 12.09
N MET A 126 -13.73 9.97 10.83
CA MET A 126 -14.03 11.16 10.03
C MET A 126 -15.16 12.00 10.65
N GLU A 127 -16.22 11.38 11.14
CA GLU A 127 -17.30 12.05 11.87
C GLU A 127 -16.80 12.74 13.15
N ALA A 128 -15.94 12.06 13.93
CA ALA A 128 -15.32 12.66 15.12
C ALA A 128 -14.42 13.86 14.79
N TYR A 129 -13.67 13.81 13.68
CA TYR A 129 -12.90 14.97 13.19
C TYR A 129 -13.81 16.13 12.75
N PHE A 130 -14.89 15.84 12.02
CA PHE A 130 -15.82 16.86 11.54
C PHE A 130 -16.51 17.60 12.70
N ASN A 131 -17.05 16.85 13.68
CA ASN A 131 -17.65 17.43 14.88
C ASN A 131 -16.66 18.27 15.69
N LYS A 132 -15.39 17.85 15.78
CA LYS A 132 -14.33 18.63 16.42
C LYS A 132 -13.95 19.88 15.63
N SER A 133 -14.05 19.88 14.29
CA SER A 133 -13.86 21.08 13.47
C SER A 133 -14.94 22.11 13.76
N LEU A 134 -16.21 21.69 13.72
CA LEU A 134 -17.36 22.55 14.04
C LEU A 134 -17.23 23.19 15.43
N GLU A 135 -16.86 22.42 16.46
CA GLU A 135 -16.66 22.94 17.82
C GLU A 135 -15.53 23.98 17.90
N ASN A 136 -14.49 23.85 17.09
CA ASN A 136 -13.41 24.84 17.02
C ASN A 136 -13.83 26.10 16.26
N GLU A 137 -14.59 25.95 15.18
CA GLU A 137 -15.14 27.06 14.39
C GLU A 137 -16.15 27.88 15.21
N GLU A 138 -17.03 27.23 15.98
CA GLU A 138 -17.96 27.91 16.90
C GLU A 138 -17.21 28.72 17.96
N LYS A 139 -16.14 28.16 18.55
CA LYS A 139 -15.28 28.88 19.51
C LYS A 139 -14.59 30.09 18.88
N ALA A 140 -14.14 29.98 17.63
CA ALA A 140 -13.51 31.08 16.91
C ALA A 140 -14.52 32.22 16.62
N LEU A 141 -15.73 31.89 16.16
CA LEU A 141 -16.80 32.85 15.93
C LEU A 141 -17.19 33.57 17.24
N LYS A 142 -17.38 32.82 18.33
CA LYS A 142 -17.71 33.38 19.65
C LYS A 142 -16.64 34.33 20.19
N LEU A 143 -15.35 34.02 19.98
CA LEU A 143 -14.25 34.89 20.36
C LEU A 143 -14.22 36.18 19.51
N MET A 144 -14.54 36.09 18.23
CA MET A 144 -14.67 37.25 17.33
C MET A 144 -15.84 38.16 17.76
N GLU A 145 -17.01 37.59 18.08
CA GLU A 145 -18.15 38.33 18.61
C GLU A 145 -17.83 39.06 19.92
N GLN A 146 -17.15 38.38 20.85
CA GLN A 146 -16.68 39.00 22.11
C GLN A 146 -15.71 40.15 21.86
N THR A 147 -14.76 39.97 20.94
CA THR A 147 -13.80 41.01 20.55
C THR A 147 -14.51 42.23 19.97
N ASN A 148 -15.48 42.01 19.08
CA ASN A 148 -16.28 43.07 18.47
C ASN A 148 -17.15 43.80 19.51
N ALA A 149 -17.74 43.08 20.47
CA ALA A 149 -18.53 43.68 21.54
C ALA A 149 -17.68 44.60 22.45
N VAL A 150 -16.45 44.19 22.79
CA VAL A 150 -15.51 45.03 23.56
C VAL A 150 -15.09 46.26 22.76
N LEU A 151 -14.81 46.13 21.46
CA LEU A 151 -14.49 47.26 20.59
C LEU A 151 -15.62 48.30 20.54
N MET A 152 -16.86 47.85 20.35
CA MET A 152 -18.04 48.72 20.35
C MET A 152 -18.27 49.40 21.71
N ALA A 153 -18.03 48.68 22.82
CA ALA A 153 -18.12 49.25 24.16
C ALA A 153 -17.05 50.32 24.44
N MET A 154 -15.85 50.19 23.87
CA MET A 154 -14.81 51.24 23.97
C MET A 154 -15.17 52.47 23.12
N LEU A 155 -15.65 52.28 21.88
CA LEU A 155 -16.05 53.38 21.00
C LEU A 155 -17.20 54.20 21.60
N ASN A 156 -18.23 53.53 22.12
CA ASN A 156 -19.39 54.18 22.76
C ASN A 156 -19.07 54.88 24.09
N LYS A 157 -17.86 54.72 24.64
CA LYS A 157 -17.42 55.36 25.89
C LYS A 157 -16.62 56.66 25.66
N HIS A 158 -16.36 57.00 24.41
CA HIS A 158 -15.64 58.21 23.97
C HIS A 158 -16.54 59.19 23.19
N ILE A 159 -17.87 58.99 23.25
CA ILE A 159 -18.93 59.87 22.75
C ILE A 159 -19.74 60.36 23.95
#